data_AF-A0A7C2PWJ6-F1
#
_entry.id   AF-A0A7C2PWJ6-F1
#
_cell.length_a   1.000
_cell.length_b   1.000
_cell.length_c   1.000
_cell.angle_alpha   90.00
_cell.angle_beta   90.00
_cell.angle_gamma   90.00
#
_symmetry.space_group_name_H-M   'P 1'
#
loop_
_entity.id
_entity.type
_entity.pdbx_description
1 polymer ?
#
loop_
_entity_poly.entity_id
_entity_poly.type
_entity_poly.pdbx_seq_one_letter_code
_entity_poly.pdbx_strand_id
1 'polypeptide(L)'
;MKGRRPHNAIPLVAALLLAAAARADLASVHLTDGTTMRGDVSFAELDVVLRNLAGEVRLPRDTVRRIEWLTPASTPEAEFQRRFYALRADDVDGHFALAEYLWEQGWADLSERQCRYVLGLDPQHAGAARLLQQALERGLPAESQPASQPAAEPQPAEVEEPPPGAEERIKGPALPALLSPRDINLLRLYEYRLDGAPERVQVRFTRRRGEPELETLVKQELASAGPVDPRQKDLLDRGTAHEKLVLILSETGTKFADRIELRGDTDVFATFRRDVLPIVVKGCARSGCHGGREAYGFRFPIGASTNEAVAYTSFLILDQLDTPAGRMIDRADPESSALLRYMLPADEGGVHPPLKRGVLRPVLRSGQDRAYEEIVDWIRSLRAPHPEYALEFRPPAWLGAGAELTSQPAAQPAGETERGASQGSPPASRPAGPPRREP
;
A
#
# COMPACT_ATOMS: atom_id res chain seq x y z
N MET A 1 41.61 -45.04 60.77
CA MET A 1 42.20 -45.07 59.41
C MET A 1 41.10 -44.76 58.39
N LYS A 2 41.37 -43.82 57.48
CA LYS A 2 40.47 -43.32 56.43
C LYS A 2 40.12 -44.44 55.43
N GLY A 3 38.84 -44.62 55.11
CA GLY A 3 38.35 -45.56 54.09
C GLY A 3 37.32 -44.89 53.19
N ARG A 4 37.69 -44.71 51.92
CA ARG A 4 36.97 -44.01 50.84
C ARG A 4 35.61 -44.65 50.52
N ARG A 5 34.59 -43.83 50.23
CA ARG A 5 33.37 -44.24 49.50
C ARG A 5 33.57 -43.99 48.00
N PRO A 6 33.07 -44.85 47.10
CA PRO A 6 33.14 -44.61 45.65
C PRO A 6 32.08 -43.60 45.20
N HIS A 7 32.49 -42.69 44.31
CA HIS A 7 31.62 -41.79 43.59
C HIS A 7 30.99 -42.54 42.40
N ASN A 8 29.65 -42.58 42.34
CA ASN A 8 28.93 -42.97 41.14
C ASN A 8 28.90 -41.77 40.18
N ALA A 9 29.55 -41.92 39.04
CA ALA A 9 29.53 -40.96 37.94
C ALA A 9 28.18 -41.06 37.20
N ILE A 10 27.48 -39.93 37.07
CA ILE A 10 26.33 -39.76 36.19
C ILE A 10 26.88 -39.32 34.83
N PRO A 11 26.62 -40.01 33.72
CA PRO A 11 26.99 -39.50 32.40
C PRO A 11 26.01 -38.39 31.99
N LEU A 12 26.55 -37.19 31.79
CA LEU A 12 25.86 -36.05 31.18
C LEU A 12 25.76 -36.32 29.68
N VAL A 13 24.61 -36.78 29.20
CA VAL A 13 24.32 -36.88 27.76
C VAL A 13 23.97 -35.49 27.26
N ALA A 14 24.94 -34.81 26.63
CA ALA A 14 24.72 -33.58 25.89
C ALA A 14 24.04 -33.91 24.55
N ALA A 15 22.73 -33.66 24.46
CA ALA A 15 22.00 -33.71 23.21
C ALA A 15 22.30 -32.45 22.39
N LEU A 16 23.13 -32.59 21.34
CA LEU A 16 23.27 -31.59 20.29
C LEU A 16 21.97 -31.56 19.46
N LEU A 17 21.12 -30.56 19.68
CA LEU A 17 20.04 -30.21 18.76
C LEU A 17 20.66 -29.43 17.60
N LEU A 18 20.88 -30.09 16.46
CA LEU A 18 21.11 -29.43 15.19
C LEU A 18 19.78 -28.75 14.77
N ALA A 19 19.67 -27.45 15.04
CA ALA A 19 18.65 -26.62 14.42
C ALA A 19 19.03 -26.44 12.94
N ALA A 20 18.43 -27.23 12.06
CA ALA A 20 18.44 -26.94 10.63
C ALA A 20 17.77 -25.58 10.43
N ALA A 21 18.50 -24.60 9.91
CA ALA A 21 17.94 -23.31 9.53
C ALA A 21 16.89 -23.57 8.44
N ALA A 22 15.61 -23.55 8.84
CA ALA A 22 14.50 -23.69 7.92
C ALA A 22 14.56 -22.53 6.92
N ARG A 23 14.78 -22.85 5.64
CA ARG A 23 14.63 -21.87 4.56
C ARG A 23 13.19 -21.39 4.58
N ALA A 24 13.01 -20.09 4.77
CA ALA A 24 11.72 -19.47 4.59
C ALA A 24 11.56 -19.17 3.09
N ASP A 25 10.47 -19.65 2.51
CA ASP A 25 10.18 -19.48 1.08
C ASP A 25 9.00 -18.50 0.94
N LEU A 26 9.04 -17.61 -0.06
CA LEU A 26 7.98 -16.64 -0.28
C LEU A 26 6.69 -17.36 -0.74
N ALA A 27 5.59 -17.14 -0.03
CA ALA A 27 4.31 -17.75 -0.39
C ALA A 27 3.12 -16.82 -0.14
N SER A 28 2.01 -17.13 -0.82
CA SER A 28 0.69 -16.64 -0.47
C SER A 28 -0.01 -17.71 0.38
N VAL A 29 -0.27 -17.41 1.65
CA VAL A 29 -1.01 -18.24 2.60
C VAL A 29 -2.48 -17.87 2.54
N HIS A 30 -3.32 -18.78 2.03
CA HIS A 30 -4.77 -18.59 1.96
C HIS A 30 -5.40 -19.22 3.22
N LEU A 31 -6.14 -18.44 3.99
CA LEU A 31 -6.82 -18.85 5.22
C LEU A 31 -8.23 -19.38 4.95
N THR A 32 -8.79 -20.09 5.93
CA THR A 32 -10.13 -20.68 5.86
C THR A 32 -11.26 -19.66 5.87
N ASP A 33 -11.03 -18.47 6.43
CA ASP A 33 -11.96 -17.34 6.46
C ASP A 33 -12.02 -16.56 5.13
N GLY A 34 -11.15 -16.90 4.17
CA GLY A 34 -11.05 -16.25 2.87
C GLY A 34 -9.96 -15.17 2.79
N THR A 35 -9.32 -14.82 3.90
CA THR A 35 -8.15 -13.94 3.96
C THR A 35 -6.97 -14.61 3.26
N THR A 36 -6.20 -13.89 2.45
CA THR A 36 -4.87 -14.34 2.03
C THR A 36 -3.84 -13.54 2.84
N MET A 37 -2.59 -14.00 2.88
CA MET A 37 -1.47 -13.27 3.45
C MET A 37 -0.23 -13.61 2.64
N ARG A 38 0.65 -12.65 2.38
CA ARG A 38 1.89 -12.90 1.63
C ARG A 38 3.12 -12.59 2.48
N GLY A 39 4.12 -13.45 2.41
CA GLY A 39 5.37 -13.30 3.16
C GLY A 39 6.28 -14.52 3.05
N ASP A 40 7.42 -14.43 3.72
CA ASP A 40 8.31 -15.57 3.90
C ASP A 40 7.64 -16.55 4.86
N VAL A 41 7.37 -17.75 4.37
CA VAL A 41 6.68 -18.79 5.12
C VAL A 41 7.66 -19.84 5.60
N SER A 42 7.58 -20.14 6.89
CA SER A 42 8.26 -21.26 7.52
C SER A 42 7.27 -22.06 8.36
N PHE A 43 7.65 -23.28 8.73
CA PHE A 43 6.79 -24.16 9.51
C PHE A 43 7.37 -24.36 10.90
N ALA A 44 6.56 -24.08 11.92
CA ALA A 44 6.77 -24.58 13.27
C ALA A 44 5.95 -25.88 13.45
N GLU A 45 6.04 -26.50 14.63
CA GLU A 45 5.38 -27.78 14.91
C GLU A 45 3.85 -27.71 14.71
N LEU A 46 3.21 -26.65 15.22
CA LEU A 46 1.75 -26.45 15.16
C LEU A 46 1.32 -25.26 14.29
N ASP A 47 2.26 -24.40 13.92
CA ASP A 47 1.98 -23.13 13.25
C ASP A 47 2.62 -23.05 11.87
N VAL A 48 1.99 -22.26 11.00
CA VAL A 48 2.62 -21.65 9.83
C VAL A 48 3.09 -20.26 10.26
N VAL A 49 4.40 -20.03 10.21
CA VAL A 49 5.00 -18.75 10.58
C VAL A 49 5.21 -17.94 9.31
N LEU A 50 4.45 -16.87 9.16
CA LEU A 50 4.54 -15.92 8.05
C LEU A 50 5.26 -14.66 8.51
N ARG A 51 6.30 -14.25 7.79
CA ARG A 51 7.03 -13.01 8.02
C ARG A 51 6.85 -12.09 6.84
N ASN A 52 6.39 -10.88 7.09
CA ASN A 52 6.26 -9.84 6.08
C ASN A 52 6.65 -8.47 6.65
N LEU A 53 6.43 -7.39 5.90
CA LEU A 53 6.76 -6.03 6.33
C LEU A 53 5.97 -5.57 7.56
N ALA A 54 4.81 -6.18 7.85
CA ALA A 54 4.01 -5.89 9.05
C ALA A 54 4.48 -6.66 10.30
N GLY A 55 5.42 -7.60 10.15
CA GLY A 55 6.00 -8.38 11.24
C GLY A 55 5.89 -9.90 11.05
N GLU A 56 6.06 -10.64 12.15
CA GLU A 56 5.86 -12.09 12.20
C GLU A 56 4.44 -12.41 12.68
N VAL A 57 3.72 -13.23 11.92
CA VAL A 57 2.39 -13.75 12.26
C VAL A 57 2.46 -15.27 12.34
N ARG A 58 1.92 -15.82 13.43
CA ARG A 58 1.81 -17.27 13.63
C ARG A 58 0.38 -17.69 13.39
N LEU A 59 0.18 -18.51 12.37
CA LEU A 59 -1.11 -18.98 11.92
C LEU A 59 -1.27 -20.45 12.35
N PRO A 60 -2.26 -20.79 13.19
CA PRO A 60 -2.58 -22.18 13.48
C PRO A 60 -2.82 -22.94 12.17
N ARG A 61 -2.22 -24.13 12.00
CA ARG A 61 -2.29 -24.88 10.73
C ARG A 61 -3.70 -25.17 10.24
N ASP A 62 -4.68 -25.30 11.14
CA ASP A 62 -6.10 -25.52 10.84
C ASP A 62 -6.79 -24.28 10.25
N THR A 63 -6.27 -23.09 10.51
CA THR A 63 -6.73 -21.84 9.87
C THR A 63 -6.19 -21.65 8.46
N VAL A 64 -5.15 -22.41 8.07
CA VAL A 64 -4.52 -22.31 6.76
C VAL A 64 -5.19 -23.27 5.78
N ARG A 65 -5.94 -22.72 4.82
CA ARG A 65 -6.61 -23.49 3.77
C ARG A 65 -5.65 -24.04 2.73
N ARG A 66 -4.73 -23.21 2.23
CA ARG A 66 -3.68 -23.62 1.29
C ARG A 66 -2.52 -22.64 1.33
N ILE A 67 -1.31 -23.14 1.07
CA ILE A 67 -0.13 -22.32 0.85
C ILE A 67 0.21 -22.42 -0.63
N GLU A 68 0.09 -21.31 -1.33
CA GLU A 68 0.52 -21.18 -2.72
C GLU A 68 1.93 -20.61 -2.69
N TRP A 69 2.91 -21.51 -2.76
CA TRP A 69 4.30 -21.12 -2.93
C TRP A 69 4.40 -20.29 -4.18
N LEU A 70 4.79 -19.04 -3.98
CA LEU A 70 5.14 -18.20 -5.09
C LEU A 70 6.50 -18.72 -5.50
N THR A 71 6.52 -19.64 -6.46
CA THR A 71 7.68 -19.73 -7.34
C THR A 71 7.95 -18.28 -7.72
N PRO A 72 9.07 -17.68 -7.26
CA PRO A 72 9.43 -16.37 -7.76
C PRO A 72 9.32 -16.51 -9.26
N ALA A 73 8.56 -15.64 -9.92
CA ALA A 73 8.77 -15.52 -11.35
C ALA A 73 10.28 -15.41 -11.49
N SER A 74 10.90 -16.44 -12.09
CA SER A 74 12.36 -16.64 -12.03
C SER A 74 13.03 -15.69 -13.01
N THR A 75 12.54 -14.45 -13.00
CA THR A 75 13.09 -13.33 -13.70
C THR A 75 14.06 -12.67 -12.72
N PRO A 76 15.26 -12.32 -13.17
CA PRO A 76 16.20 -11.60 -12.36
C PRO A 76 15.62 -10.34 -11.69
N GLU A 77 14.59 -9.72 -12.28
CA GLU A 77 13.96 -8.49 -11.81
C GLU A 77 13.11 -8.70 -10.56
N ALA A 78 12.34 -9.79 -10.50
CA ALA A 78 11.52 -10.12 -9.33
C ALA A 78 12.40 -10.48 -8.13
N GLU A 79 13.51 -11.18 -8.38
CA GLU A 79 14.54 -11.47 -7.38
C GLU A 79 15.23 -10.20 -6.88
N PHE A 80 15.60 -9.28 -7.78
CA PHE A 80 16.14 -7.97 -7.42
C PHE A 80 15.16 -7.20 -6.53
N GLN A 81 13.87 -7.13 -6.91
CA GLN A 81 12.83 -6.47 -6.10
C GLN A 81 12.76 -7.07 -4.71
N ARG A 82 12.63 -8.40 -4.62
CA ARG A 82 12.53 -9.09 -3.33
C ARG A 82 13.73 -8.78 -2.45
N ARG A 83 14.96 -8.87 -2.99
CA ARG A 83 16.18 -8.54 -2.24
C ARG A 83 16.17 -7.08 -1.82
N PHE A 84 15.98 -6.16 -2.76
CA PHE A 84 16.00 -4.72 -2.48
C PHE A 84 14.99 -4.31 -1.41
N TYR A 85 13.75 -4.81 -1.49
CA TYR A 85 12.69 -4.49 -0.53
C TYR A 85 12.85 -5.16 0.84
N ALA A 86 13.67 -6.21 0.94
CA ALA A 86 14.02 -6.83 2.22
C ALA A 86 15.13 -6.09 2.97
N LEU A 87 15.84 -5.17 2.33
CA LEU A 87 16.97 -4.44 2.92
C LEU A 87 16.50 -3.25 3.73
N ARG A 88 17.12 -3.05 4.89
CA ARG A 88 17.04 -1.78 5.62
C ARG A 88 17.95 -0.76 4.93
N ALA A 89 17.60 0.51 4.99
CA ALA A 89 18.39 1.59 4.40
C ALA A 89 19.82 1.71 4.98
N ASP A 90 20.10 1.15 6.16
CA ASP A 90 21.42 1.14 6.81
C ASP A 90 22.15 -0.22 6.70
N ASP A 91 21.59 -1.18 5.95
CA ASP A 91 22.18 -2.52 5.78
C ASP A 91 23.28 -2.53 4.70
N VAL A 92 24.47 -2.05 5.07
CA VAL A 92 25.64 -1.94 4.19
C VAL A 92 25.94 -3.26 3.48
N ASP A 93 26.02 -4.36 4.23
CA ASP A 93 26.38 -5.68 3.70
C ASP A 93 25.28 -6.23 2.79
N GLY A 94 24.01 -6.10 3.17
CA GLY A 94 22.89 -6.54 2.35
C GLY A 94 22.78 -5.76 1.04
N HIS A 95 23.04 -4.44 1.07
CA HIS A 95 23.12 -3.61 -0.13
C HIS A 95 24.33 -3.96 -1.01
N PHE A 96 25.46 -4.37 -0.44
CA PHE A 96 26.60 -4.88 -1.21
C PHE A 96 26.30 -6.23 -1.86
N ALA A 97 25.71 -7.18 -1.13
CA ALA A 97 25.29 -8.48 -1.68
C ALA A 97 24.28 -8.32 -2.83
N LEU A 98 23.45 -7.27 -2.78
CA LEU A 98 22.58 -6.90 -3.88
C LEU A 98 23.36 -6.38 -5.09
N ALA A 99 24.40 -5.58 -4.89
CA ALA A 99 25.27 -5.11 -5.96
C ALA A 99 25.98 -6.27 -6.68
N GLU A 100 26.45 -7.27 -5.92
CA GLU A 100 27.05 -8.49 -6.47
C GLU A 100 26.03 -9.28 -7.31
N TYR A 101 24.82 -9.46 -6.79
CA TYR A 101 23.74 -10.10 -7.53
C TYR A 101 23.46 -9.37 -8.85
N LEU A 102 23.31 -8.03 -8.83
CA LEU A 102 23.07 -7.23 -10.03
C LEU A 102 24.21 -7.38 -11.06
N TRP A 103 25.45 -7.52 -10.59
CA TRP A 103 26.61 -7.76 -11.43
C TRP A 103 26.54 -9.13 -12.13
N GLU A 104 26.22 -10.17 -11.38
CA GLU A 104 26.07 -11.54 -11.90
C GLU A 104 24.97 -11.64 -12.96
N GLN A 105 23.89 -10.86 -12.83
CA GLN A 105 22.82 -10.78 -13.83
C GLN A 105 23.18 -9.94 -15.07
N GLY A 106 24.41 -9.41 -15.14
CA GLY A 106 24.87 -8.57 -16.25
C GLY A 106 24.33 -7.14 -16.23
N TRP A 107 23.79 -6.68 -15.10
CA TRP A 107 23.26 -5.32 -14.95
C TRP A 107 24.30 -4.39 -14.34
N ALA A 108 25.41 -4.22 -15.06
CA ALA A 108 26.57 -3.43 -14.62
C ALA A 108 26.18 -2.02 -14.13
N ASP A 109 25.35 -1.29 -14.88
CA ASP A 109 24.91 0.07 -14.49
C ASP A 109 24.18 0.11 -13.13
N LEU A 110 23.36 -0.90 -12.84
CA LEU A 110 22.64 -0.99 -11.57
C LEU A 110 23.58 -1.41 -10.43
N SER A 111 24.46 -2.38 -10.68
CA SER A 111 25.49 -2.80 -9.73
C SER A 111 26.40 -1.62 -9.35
N GLU A 112 26.83 -0.82 -10.33
CA GLU A 112 27.63 0.39 -10.14
C GLU A 112 26.94 1.39 -9.20
N ARG A 113 25.67 1.71 -9.46
CA ARG A 113 24.88 2.61 -8.60
C ARG A 113 24.72 2.05 -7.19
N GLN A 114 24.47 0.75 -7.07
CA GLN A 114 24.33 0.10 -5.77
C GLN A 114 25.65 0.11 -5.00
N CYS A 115 26.79 -0.08 -5.65
CA CYS A 115 28.11 0.06 -5.02
C CYS A 115 28.37 1.50 -4.55
N ARG A 116 27.99 2.51 -5.34
CA ARG A 116 28.10 3.92 -4.89
C ARG A 116 27.24 4.19 -3.66
N TYR A 117 26.05 3.60 -3.60
CA TYR A 117 25.19 3.71 -2.42
C TYR A 117 25.87 3.10 -1.18
N VAL A 118 26.39 1.88 -1.29
CA VAL A 118 27.16 1.21 -0.23
C VAL A 118 28.33 2.07 0.23
N LEU A 119 29.10 2.65 -0.71
CA LEU A 119 30.24 3.53 -0.39
C LEU A 119 29.82 4.89 0.20
N GLY A 120 28.58 5.31 -0.03
CA GLY A 120 28.00 6.47 0.64
C GLY A 120 27.70 6.20 2.12
N LEU A 121 27.33 4.95 2.46
CA LEU A 121 27.11 4.51 3.83
C LEU A 121 28.41 4.16 4.55
N ASP A 122 29.29 3.41 3.87
CA ASP A 122 30.63 3.02 4.35
C ASP A 122 31.70 3.29 3.26
N PRO A 123 32.40 4.45 3.35
CA PRO A 123 33.46 4.80 2.41
C PRO A 123 34.65 3.84 2.37
N GLN A 124 34.84 2.99 3.39
CA GLN A 124 35.96 2.04 3.47
C GLN A 124 35.58 0.62 3.02
N HIS A 125 34.36 0.42 2.52
CA HIS A 125 33.88 -0.89 2.12
C HIS A 125 34.64 -1.44 0.89
N ALA A 126 35.69 -2.23 1.14
CA ALA A 126 36.63 -2.71 0.14
C ALA A 126 35.98 -3.53 -1.00
N GLY A 127 34.93 -4.30 -0.70
CA GLY A 127 34.18 -5.09 -1.69
C GLY A 127 33.49 -4.20 -2.73
N ALA A 128 32.62 -3.29 -2.27
CA ALA A 128 31.95 -2.29 -3.09
C ALA A 128 32.93 -1.43 -3.90
N ALA A 129 34.06 -0.97 -3.31
CA ALA A 129 35.06 -0.20 -4.04
C ALA A 129 35.66 -0.99 -5.22
N ARG A 130 36.00 -2.27 -4.99
CA ARG A 130 36.54 -3.15 -6.03
C ARG A 130 35.51 -3.46 -7.10
N LEU A 131 34.28 -3.79 -6.72
CA LEU A 131 33.20 -4.10 -7.67
C LEU A 131 32.82 -2.86 -8.49
N LEU A 132 32.81 -1.67 -7.88
CA LEU A 132 32.62 -0.40 -8.58
C LEU A 132 33.70 -0.17 -9.63
N GLN A 133 34.98 -0.39 -9.28
CA GLN A 133 36.07 -0.28 -10.25
C GLN A 133 35.87 -1.24 -11.43
N GLN A 134 35.54 -2.50 -11.17
CA GLN A 134 35.25 -3.49 -12.21
C GLN A 134 34.07 -3.06 -13.09
N ALA A 135 33.01 -2.49 -12.50
CA ALA A 135 31.85 -2.01 -13.23
C ALA A 135 32.19 -0.84 -14.15
N LEU A 136 33.00 0.12 -13.67
CA LEU A 136 33.48 1.24 -14.49
C LEU A 136 34.38 0.78 -15.64
N GLU A 137 35.27 -0.18 -15.40
CA GLU A 137 36.14 -0.77 -16.43
C GLU A 137 35.34 -1.47 -17.55
N ARG A 138 34.21 -2.12 -17.20
CA ARG A 138 33.30 -2.76 -18.16
C ARG A 138 32.31 -1.80 -18.82
N GLY A 139 31.95 -0.72 -18.12
CA GLY A 139 30.95 0.27 -18.53
C GLY A 139 31.49 1.39 -19.42
N LEU A 140 32.81 1.49 -19.59
CA LEU A 140 33.37 2.22 -20.72
C LEU A 140 32.88 1.51 -21.99
N PRO A 141 32.09 2.17 -22.87
CA PRO A 141 31.85 1.60 -24.18
C PRO A 141 33.24 1.31 -24.74
N ALA A 142 33.49 0.05 -25.12
CA ALA A 142 34.66 -0.30 -25.90
C ALA A 142 34.72 0.74 -27.01
N GLU A 143 35.74 1.59 -26.96
CA GLU A 143 35.90 2.78 -27.78
C GLU A 143 35.57 2.36 -29.20
N SER A 144 34.36 2.72 -29.67
CA SER A 144 33.94 2.43 -31.01
C SER A 144 34.95 3.14 -31.88
N GLN A 145 35.89 2.38 -32.43
CA GLN A 145 36.79 2.86 -33.46
C GLN A 145 35.94 3.68 -34.42
N PRO A 146 36.28 4.95 -34.71
CA PRO A 146 35.55 5.71 -35.69
C PRO A 146 35.66 4.92 -37.00
N ALA A 147 34.60 4.21 -37.35
CA ALA A 147 34.43 3.62 -38.65
C ALA A 147 34.30 4.79 -39.62
N SER A 148 35.45 5.24 -40.12
CA SER A 148 35.56 6.09 -41.30
C SER A 148 35.01 5.31 -42.48
N GLN A 149 33.69 5.25 -42.59
CA GLN A 149 33.01 4.96 -43.84
C GLN A 149 32.53 6.30 -44.42
N PRO A 150 32.92 6.63 -45.66
CA PRO A 150 32.43 7.83 -46.34
C PRO A 150 30.90 7.79 -46.45
N ALA A 151 30.28 8.93 -46.19
CA ALA A 151 28.85 9.15 -46.34
C ALA A 151 28.39 8.79 -47.76
N ALA A 152 27.64 7.70 -47.87
CA ALA A 152 26.83 7.41 -49.04
C ALA A 152 25.50 8.19 -48.92
N GLU A 153 25.13 8.78 -50.05
CA GLU A 153 23.95 9.60 -50.27
C GLU A 153 22.64 8.86 -49.89
N PRO A 154 21.67 9.52 -49.22
CA PRO A 154 20.47 8.86 -48.75
C PRO A 154 19.56 8.47 -49.92
N GLN A 155 19.46 7.16 -50.19
CA GLN A 155 18.36 6.62 -50.97
C GLN A 155 17.07 6.65 -50.12
N PRO A 156 15.91 7.01 -50.71
CA PRO A 156 14.63 6.97 -50.03
C PRO A 156 14.28 5.52 -49.70
N ALA A 157 14.38 5.16 -48.42
CA ALA A 157 14.00 3.85 -47.94
C ALA A 157 12.48 3.66 -48.06
N GLU A 158 12.12 2.64 -48.82
CA GLU A 158 10.79 2.03 -48.87
C GLU A 158 10.42 1.56 -47.46
N VAL A 159 9.27 2.04 -46.97
CA VAL A 159 8.76 1.71 -45.63
C VAL A 159 8.25 0.26 -45.68
N GLU A 160 9.12 -0.71 -45.36
CA GLU A 160 8.70 -2.08 -45.06
C GLU A 160 7.78 -2.05 -43.84
N GLU A 161 6.53 -2.50 -44.01
CA GLU A 161 5.60 -2.73 -42.91
C GLU A 161 6.22 -3.74 -41.93
N PRO A 162 6.26 -3.43 -40.61
CA PRO A 162 6.82 -4.36 -39.65
C PRO A 162 6.01 -5.67 -39.66
N PRO A 163 6.68 -6.83 -39.56
CA PRO A 163 6.00 -8.12 -39.66
C PRO A 163 4.91 -8.25 -38.57
N PRO A 164 3.70 -8.72 -38.91
CA PRO A 164 2.65 -8.98 -37.96
C PRO A 164 3.11 -10.09 -37.01
N GLY A 165 3.38 -9.76 -35.75
CA GLY A 165 3.81 -10.71 -34.71
C GLY A 165 4.98 -10.26 -33.83
N ALA A 166 5.63 -9.14 -34.12
CA ALA A 166 6.63 -8.55 -33.22
C ALA A 166 5.96 -7.71 -32.11
N GLU A 167 5.14 -8.34 -31.27
CA GLU A 167 4.76 -7.73 -29.99
C GLU A 167 6.03 -7.66 -29.12
N GLU A 168 6.70 -6.51 -29.15
CA GLU A 168 7.79 -6.18 -28.23
C GLU A 168 7.36 -6.47 -26.80
N ARG A 169 7.96 -7.53 -26.21
CA ARG A 169 7.83 -7.85 -24.78
C ARG A 169 8.10 -6.59 -23.96
N ILE A 170 7.05 -6.02 -23.38
CA ILE A 170 7.13 -4.85 -22.51
C ILE A 170 7.99 -5.23 -21.31
N LYS A 171 9.19 -4.64 -21.18
CA LYS A 171 10.17 -4.95 -20.13
C LYS A 171 9.88 -4.29 -18.76
N GLY A 172 8.65 -3.81 -18.53
CA GLY A 172 8.30 -3.07 -17.31
C GLY A 172 6.96 -3.47 -16.71
N PRO A 173 6.62 -2.92 -15.52
CA PRO A 173 5.35 -3.19 -14.85
C PRO A 173 4.17 -2.91 -15.79
N ALA A 174 3.10 -3.68 -15.64
CA ALA A 174 1.83 -3.38 -16.30
C ALA A 174 1.34 -1.99 -15.85
N LEU A 175 0.70 -1.26 -16.77
CA LEU A 175 0.04 -0.01 -16.41
C LEU A 175 -1.10 -0.28 -15.43
N PRO A 176 -1.30 0.58 -14.42
CA PRO A 176 -2.47 0.48 -13.59
C PRO A 176 -3.73 0.75 -14.41
N ALA A 177 -4.79 0.00 -14.13
CA ALA A 177 -6.13 0.37 -14.59
C ALA A 177 -6.50 1.74 -13.98
N LEU A 178 -7.33 2.50 -14.66
CA LEU A 178 -7.86 3.74 -14.09
C LEU A 178 -9.04 3.42 -13.16
N LEU A 179 -9.17 4.19 -12.08
CA LEU A 179 -10.30 4.08 -11.17
C LEU A 179 -11.63 4.36 -11.87
N SER A 180 -12.66 3.62 -11.45
CA SER A 180 -14.02 3.84 -11.91
C SER A 180 -14.60 5.13 -11.29
N PRO A 181 -15.63 5.75 -11.90
CA PRO A 181 -16.32 6.88 -11.29
C PRO A 181 -16.89 6.57 -9.89
N ARG A 182 -17.31 5.32 -9.67
CA ARG A 182 -17.78 4.84 -8.36
C ARG A 182 -16.66 4.88 -7.32
N ASP A 183 -15.48 4.35 -7.65
CA ASP A 183 -14.33 4.31 -6.74
C ASP A 183 -13.80 5.72 -6.44
N ILE A 184 -13.80 6.60 -7.45
CA ILE A 184 -13.48 8.02 -7.26
C ILE A 184 -14.44 8.68 -6.27
N ASN A 185 -15.74 8.43 -6.42
CA ASN A 185 -16.74 8.93 -5.48
C ASN A 185 -16.56 8.37 -4.06
N LEU A 186 -16.18 7.09 -3.92
CA LEU A 186 -15.84 6.52 -2.62
C LEU A 186 -14.65 7.23 -1.99
N LEU A 187 -13.55 7.43 -2.73
CA LEU A 187 -12.40 8.19 -2.23
C LEU A 187 -12.82 9.56 -1.71
N ARG A 188 -13.67 10.28 -2.45
CA ARG A 188 -14.22 11.58 -2.02
C ARG A 188 -15.02 11.48 -0.72
N LEU A 189 -15.86 10.46 -0.57
CA LEU A 189 -16.68 10.28 0.63
C LEU A 189 -15.83 9.94 1.86
N TYR A 190 -14.80 9.11 1.68
CA TYR A 190 -13.89 8.75 2.78
C TYR A 190 -13.03 9.92 3.25
N GLU A 191 -12.56 10.76 2.31
CA GLU A 191 -11.77 11.96 2.58
C GLU A 191 -12.61 13.22 2.78
N TYR A 192 -13.94 13.12 2.81
CA TYR A 192 -14.82 14.25 3.08
C TYR A 192 -14.67 14.71 4.54
N ARG A 193 -14.43 16.01 4.76
CA ARG A 193 -14.29 16.56 6.10
C ARG A 193 -15.64 16.64 6.79
N LEU A 194 -15.73 15.98 7.94
CA LEU A 194 -16.93 16.01 8.79
C LEU A 194 -16.96 17.23 9.72
N ASP A 195 -15.85 17.94 9.81
CA ASP A 195 -15.65 19.15 10.61
C ASP A 195 -15.53 20.39 9.73
N GLY A 196 -15.95 21.54 10.27
CA GLY A 196 -15.71 22.84 9.64
C GLY A 196 -16.79 23.28 8.65
N ALA A 197 -16.37 24.14 7.71
CA ALA A 197 -17.27 24.72 6.72
C ALA A 197 -17.59 23.73 5.60
N PRO A 198 -18.78 23.81 4.98
CA PRO A 198 -19.12 22.99 3.82
C PRO A 198 -18.09 23.13 2.69
N GLU A 199 -17.56 21.99 2.25
CA GLU A 199 -16.63 21.94 1.12
C GLU A 199 -17.30 22.35 -0.20
N ARG A 200 -16.50 22.78 -1.19
CA ARG A 200 -16.99 23.29 -2.49
C ARG A 200 -17.35 22.18 -3.48
N VAL A 201 -18.10 21.18 -3.02
CA VAL A 201 -18.61 20.07 -3.84
C VAL A 201 -20.13 20.12 -3.92
N GLN A 202 -20.70 19.69 -5.04
CA GLN A 202 -22.16 19.52 -5.13
C GLN A 202 -22.52 18.12 -4.62
N VAL A 203 -23.32 18.08 -3.56
CA VAL A 203 -23.86 16.84 -2.99
C VAL A 203 -25.20 16.49 -3.63
N ARG A 204 -25.34 15.25 -4.10
CA ARG A 204 -26.62 14.73 -4.61
C ARG A 204 -26.94 13.37 -3.98
N PHE A 205 -28.15 13.26 -3.43
CA PHE A 205 -28.69 11.98 -2.98
C PHE A 205 -29.47 11.33 -4.12
N THR A 206 -29.04 10.15 -4.55
CA THR A 206 -29.68 9.44 -5.65
C THR A 206 -30.81 8.55 -5.13
N ARG A 207 -31.82 8.32 -5.97
CA ARG A 207 -32.93 7.43 -5.67
C ARG A 207 -32.99 6.31 -6.69
N ARG A 208 -32.96 5.07 -6.20
CA ARG A 208 -33.24 3.89 -7.03
C ARG A 208 -34.74 3.71 -7.18
N ARG A 209 -35.16 3.21 -8.35
CA ARG A 209 -36.58 3.00 -8.65
C ARG A 209 -37.18 2.00 -7.66
N GLY A 210 -38.25 2.39 -6.99
CA GLY A 210 -38.94 1.55 -6.00
C GLY A 210 -38.31 1.58 -4.60
N GLU A 211 -37.16 2.23 -4.41
CA GLU A 211 -36.55 2.37 -3.10
C GLU A 211 -37.00 3.67 -2.40
N PRO A 212 -37.02 3.69 -1.06
CA PRO A 212 -37.21 4.91 -0.28
C PRO A 212 -36.12 5.96 -0.56
N GLU A 213 -36.43 7.20 -0.18
CA GLU A 213 -35.44 8.27 -0.14
C GLU A 213 -34.34 7.95 0.88
N LEU A 214 -33.12 8.42 0.63
CA LEU A 214 -31.97 8.08 1.46
C LEU A 214 -32.19 8.52 2.91
N GLU A 215 -32.77 9.70 3.11
CA GLU A 215 -33.10 10.23 4.43
C GLU A 215 -34.06 9.34 5.21
N THR A 216 -34.97 8.64 4.51
CA THR A 216 -35.88 7.67 5.14
C THR A 216 -35.11 6.43 5.60
N LEU A 217 -34.21 5.91 4.76
CA LEU A 217 -33.37 4.75 5.10
C LEU A 217 -32.45 5.06 6.29
N VAL A 218 -31.83 6.24 6.30
CA VAL A 218 -30.96 6.68 7.40
C VAL A 218 -31.74 6.81 8.70
N LYS A 219 -32.95 7.38 8.69
CA LYS A 219 -33.80 7.43 9.91
C LYS A 219 -34.16 6.05 10.44
N GLN A 220 -34.40 5.08 9.56
CA GLN A 220 -34.67 3.70 9.96
C GLN A 220 -33.45 3.04 10.60
N GLU A 221 -32.26 3.29 10.03
CA GLU A 221 -30.99 2.82 10.60
C GLU A 221 -30.76 3.40 12.00
N LEU A 222 -30.89 4.73 12.16
CA LEU A 222 -30.73 5.41 13.44
C LEU A 222 -31.72 4.89 14.49
N ALA A 223 -32.99 4.70 14.11
CA ALA A 223 -34.02 4.17 15.00
C ALA A 223 -33.76 2.72 15.42
N SER A 224 -33.07 1.94 14.57
CA SER A 224 -32.69 0.57 14.87
C SER A 224 -31.49 0.50 15.83
N ALA A 225 -30.63 1.52 15.82
CA ALA A 225 -29.50 1.66 16.76
C ALA A 225 -29.92 2.24 18.13
N GLY A 226 -31.05 2.94 18.21
CA GLY A 226 -31.59 3.47 19.47
C GLY A 226 -32.58 4.62 19.29
N PRO A 227 -32.97 5.31 20.38
CA PRO A 227 -33.79 6.52 20.30
C PRO A 227 -33.10 7.60 19.46
N VAL A 228 -33.74 8.03 18.37
CA VAL A 228 -33.19 9.05 17.46
C VAL A 228 -33.29 10.44 18.09
N ASP A 229 -32.19 11.20 18.09
CA ASP A 229 -32.20 12.60 18.53
C ASP A 229 -33.13 13.42 17.63
N PRO A 230 -34.11 14.16 18.17
CA PRO A 230 -34.95 15.08 17.40
C PRO A 230 -34.16 16.04 16.50
N ARG A 231 -32.94 16.45 16.89
CA ARG A 231 -32.08 17.31 16.07
C ARG A 231 -31.56 16.60 14.82
N GLN A 232 -31.13 15.34 14.95
CA GLN A 232 -30.71 14.53 13.80
C GLN A 232 -31.87 14.36 12.82
N LYS A 233 -33.08 14.14 13.33
CA LYS A 233 -34.28 14.04 12.49
C LYS A 233 -34.58 15.34 11.75
N ASP A 234 -34.53 16.48 12.44
CA ASP A 234 -34.78 17.80 11.82
C ASP A 234 -33.71 18.14 10.77
N LEU A 235 -32.44 17.79 11.02
CA LEU A 235 -31.35 17.93 10.03
C LEU A 235 -31.59 17.06 8.79
N LEU A 236 -32.01 15.80 8.94
CA LEU A 236 -32.35 14.96 7.79
C LEU A 236 -33.56 15.49 7.01
N ASP A 237 -34.51 16.14 7.68
CA ASP A 237 -35.71 16.69 7.03
C ASP A 237 -35.45 18.03 6.33
N ARG A 238 -34.71 18.94 6.98
CA ARG A 238 -34.64 20.35 6.60
C ARG A 238 -33.23 20.89 6.40
N GLY A 239 -32.21 20.13 6.78
CA GLY A 239 -30.82 20.51 6.60
C GLY A 239 -30.46 20.66 5.12
N THR A 240 -29.45 21.48 4.87
CA THR A 240 -28.79 21.58 3.56
C THR A 240 -28.20 20.23 3.15
N ALA A 241 -27.91 20.04 1.87
CA ALA A 241 -27.34 18.79 1.38
C ALA A 241 -26.01 18.44 2.07
N HIS A 242 -25.20 19.44 2.42
CA HIS A 242 -23.96 19.25 3.18
C HIS A 242 -24.21 18.85 4.63
N GLU A 243 -25.12 19.53 5.34
CA GLU A 243 -25.46 19.16 6.72
C GLU A 243 -26.02 17.73 6.79
N LYS A 244 -26.86 17.35 5.83
CA LYS A 244 -27.33 15.97 5.67
C LYS A 244 -26.18 15.01 5.41
N LEU A 245 -25.26 15.33 4.50
CA LEU A 245 -24.11 14.48 4.20
C LEU A 245 -23.23 14.24 5.43
N VAL A 246 -22.88 15.31 6.15
CA VAL A 246 -22.05 15.22 7.36
C VAL A 246 -22.72 14.30 8.38
N LEU A 247 -24.01 14.50 8.64
CA LEU A 247 -24.78 13.65 9.55
C LEU A 247 -24.84 12.19 9.07
N ILE A 248 -25.09 11.95 7.78
CA ILE A 248 -25.15 10.59 7.24
C ILE A 248 -23.79 9.89 7.40
N LEU A 249 -22.70 10.56 7.04
CA LEU A 249 -21.35 9.99 7.13
C LEU A 249 -20.89 9.81 8.59
N SER A 250 -21.27 10.70 9.51
CA SER A 250 -20.89 10.59 10.92
C SER A 250 -21.60 9.44 11.62
N GLU A 251 -22.88 9.21 11.31
CA GLU A 251 -23.69 8.18 11.98
C GLU A 251 -23.61 6.81 11.30
N THR A 252 -23.45 6.78 9.98
CA THR A 252 -23.58 5.54 9.19
C THR A 252 -22.31 5.17 8.42
N GLY A 253 -21.26 5.99 8.52
CA GLY A 253 -20.06 5.84 7.70
C GLY A 253 -20.39 5.89 6.22
N THR A 254 -19.79 4.99 5.44
CA THR A 254 -19.99 4.87 3.99
C THR A 254 -21.05 3.83 3.59
N LYS A 255 -21.88 3.36 4.54
CA LYS A 255 -22.91 2.33 4.30
C LYS A 255 -23.85 2.67 3.13
N PHE A 256 -24.15 3.96 2.94
CA PHE A 256 -25.02 4.46 1.88
C PHE A 256 -24.26 5.15 0.73
N ALA A 257 -22.97 4.88 0.56
CA ALA A 257 -22.15 5.56 -0.43
C ALA A 257 -22.65 5.42 -1.87
N ASP A 258 -23.32 4.31 -2.21
CA ASP A 258 -23.93 4.08 -3.52
C ASP A 258 -25.18 4.97 -3.79
N ARG A 259 -25.69 5.63 -2.77
CA ARG A 259 -26.81 6.58 -2.82
C ARG A 259 -26.37 8.04 -2.70
N ILE A 260 -25.06 8.31 -2.62
CA ILE A 260 -24.48 9.65 -2.44
C ILE A 260 -23.50 9.93 -3.58
N GLU A 261 -23.72 11.00 -4.32
CA GLU A 261 -22.83 11.47 -5.40
C GLU A 261 -22.22 12.82 -5.00
N LEU A 262 -20.89 12.88 -4.97
CA LEU A 262 -20.11 14.10 -4.83
C LEU A 262 -19.57 14.54 -6.19
N ARG A 263 -20.04 15.69 -6.66
CA ARG A 263 -19.59 16.30 -7.92
C ARG A 263 -18.59 17.42 -7.64
N GLY A 264 -17.42 17.30 -8.25
CA GLY A 264 -16.27 18.14 -7.96
C GLY A 264 -15.33 17.50 -6.94
N ASP A 265 -14.14 18.06 -6.80
CA ASP A 265 -13.16 17.57 -5.84
C ASP A 265 -13.43 18.12 -4.45
N THR A 266 -13.29 17.26 -3.44
CA THR A 266 -13.14 17.70 -2.05
C THR A 266 -11.90 18.58 -1.93
N ASP A 267 -11.80 19.39 -0.88
CA ASP A 267 -10.71 20.34 -0.70
C ASP A 267 -9.34 19.63 -0.70
N VAL A 268 -9.27 18.42 -0.13
CA VAL A 268 -8.11 17.52 -0.16
C VAL A 268 -7.69 17.16 -1.58
N PHE A 269 -8.65 16.72 -2.42
CA PHE A 269 -8.34 16.31 -3.79
C PHE A 269 -8.13 17.50 -4.73
N ALA A 270 -8.78 18.63 -4.47
CA ALA A 270 -8.54 19.87 -5.19
C ALA A 270 -7.09 20.34 -4.97
N THR A 271 -6.64 20.32 -3.71
CA THR A 271 -5.24 20.62 -3.32
C THR A 271 -4.28 19.62 -3.95
N PHE A 272 -4.56 18.32 -3.84
CA PHE A 272 -3.73 17.29 -4.45
C PHE A 272 -3.54 17.53 -5.95
N ARG A 273 -4.63 17.75 -6.69
CA ARG A 273 -4.59 17.90 -8.16
C ARG A 273 -3.92 19.18 -8.61
N ARG A 274 -4.16 20.28 -7.90
CA ARG A 274 -3.65 21.60 -8.28
C ARG A 274 -2.19 21.79 -7.87
N ASP A 275 -1.84 21.38 -6.66
CA ASP A 275 -0.60 21.78 -6.01
C ASP A 275 0.40 20.62 -5.91
N VAL A 276 -0.04 19.42 -5.51
CA VAL A 276 0.86 18.28 -5.23
C VAL A 276 1.19 17.45 -6.47
N LEU A 277 0.17 16.98 -7.19
CA LEU A 277 0.32 16.07 -8.32
C LEU A 277 1.24 16.62 -9.42
N PRO A 278 1.24 17.91 -9.79
CA PRO A 278 2.19 18.44 -10.76
C PRO A 278 3.65 18.27 -10.32
N ILE A 279 3.94 18.43 -9.02
CA ILE A 279 5.28 18.25 -8.44
C ILE A 279 5.66 16.76 -8.53
N VAL A 280 4.74 15.87 -8.14
CA VAL A 280 4.94 14.40 -8.23
C VAL A 280 5.15 13.95 -9.67
N VAL A 281 4.34 14.42 -10.61
CA VAL A 281 4.47 14.05 -12.03
C VAL A 281 5.81 14.52 -12.58
N LYS A 282 6.21 15.76 -12.23
CA LYS A 282 7.51 16.31 -12.63
C LYS A 282 8.68 15.56 -12.00
N GLY A 283 8.53 15.00 -10.80
CA GLY A 283 9.60 14.28 -10.10
C GLY A 283 9.70 12.80 -10.43
N CYS A 284 8.57 12.10 -10.29
CA CYS A 284 8.51 10.65 -10.21
C CYS A 284 7.89 10.03 -11.46
N ALA A 285 6.90 10.68 -12.08
CA ALA A 285 6.14 10.12 -13.21
C ALA A 285 6.71 10.44 -14.60
N ARG A 286 8.02 10.69 -14.72
CA ARG A 286 8.68 10.86 -16.03
C ARG A 286 8.83 9.53 -16.76
N SER A 287 8.96 9.57 -18.07
CA SER A 287 9.14 8.39 -18.93
C SER A 287 10.39 7.56 -18.58
N GLY A 288 11.43 8.17 -18.02
CA GLY A 288 12.62 7.47 -17.53
C GLY A 288 12.52 6.94 -16.10
N CYS A 289 11.39 7.15 -15.43
CA CYS A 289 11.14 6.79 -14.04
C CYS A 289 9.82 6.02 -13.97
N HIS A 290 8.88 6.38 -13.10
CA HIS A 290 7.61 5.65 -12.91
C HIS A 290 6.54 5.94 -13.98
N GLY A 291 6.80 6.83 -14.94
CA GLY A 291 5.84 7.15 -16.02
C GLY A 291 6.02 6.34 -17.30
N GLY A 292 7.14 5.63 -17.48
CA GLY A 292 7.46 4.96 -18.75
C GLY A 292 7.59 3.44 -18.67
N ARG A 293 7.96 2.83 -19.80
CA ARG A 293 8.13 1.37 -19.93
C ARG A 293 9.33 0.83 -19.13
N GLU A 294 10.27 1.70 -18.77
CA GLU A 294 11.47 1.37 -18.00
C GLU A 294 11.29 1.56 -16.49
N ALA A 295 10.06 1.84 -16.04
CA ALA A 295 9.76 2.00 -14.63
C ALA A 295 10.13 0.74 -13.84
N TYR A 296 10.61 0.95 -12.62
CA TYR A 296 10.96 -0.12 -11.70
C TYR A 296 10.04 -0.09 -10.48
N GLY A 297 9.61 -1.26 -10.02
CA GLY A 297 8.68 -1.41 -8.90
C GLY A 297 7.23 -1.13 -9.33
N PHE A 298 6.91 0.13 -9.58
CA PHE A 298 5.55 0.58 -9.87
C PHE A 298 5.48 1.57 -11.04
N ARG A 299 4.26 1.78 -11.55
CA ARG A 299 3.97 2.74 -12.62
C ARG A 299 2.79 3.64 -12.29
N PHE A 300 2.93 4.91 -12.67
CA PHE A 300 1.80 5.82 -12.74
C PHE A 300 0.92 5.53 -13.97
N PRO A 301 -0.39 5.84 -13.90
CA PRO A 301 -1.25 5.85 -15.07
C PRO A 301 -0.74 6.84 -16.12
N ILE A 302 -0.94 6.51 -17.40
CA ILE A 302 -0.62 7.42 -18.51
C ILE A 302 -1.83 8.32 -18.78
N GLY A 303 -1.59 9.63 -18.80
CA GLY A 303 -2.59 10.63 -19.19
C GLY A 303 -2.25 12.01 -18.65
N ALA A 304 -3.08 13.00 -18.98
CA ALA A 304 -2.95 14.34 -18.43
C ALA A 304 -3.29 14.32 -16.92
N SER A 305 -2.52 15.03 -16.10
CA SER A 305 -2.81 15.19 -14.67
C SER A 305 -4.13 15.92 -14.39
N THR A 306 -4.67 16.62 -15.40
CA THR A 306 -6.00 17.24 -15.36
C THR A 306 -7.12 16.23 -15.49
N ASN A 307 -6.86 15.00 -15.96
CA ASN A 307 -7.84 13.93 -16.00
C ASN A 307 -8.08 13.41 -14.57
N GLU A 308 -9.35 13.41 -14.14
CA GLU A 308 -9.78 12.98 -12.81
C GLU A 308 -9.36 11.53 -12.52
N ALA A 309 -9.65 10.60 -13.41
CA ALA A 309 -9.32 9.19 -13.19
C ALA A 309 -7.80 8.97 -13.06
N VAL A 310 -6.99 9.68 -13.85
CA VAL A 310 -5.52 9.66 -13.74
C VAL A 310 -5.06 10.20 -12.39
N ALA A 311 -5.61 11.33 -11.95
CA ALA A 311 -5.25 11.95 -10.69
C ALA A 311 -5.59 11.06 -9.48
N TYR A 312 -6.84 10.59 -9.39
CA TYR A 312 -7.28 9.76 -8.26
C TYR A 312 -6.57 8.40 -8.26
N THR A 313 -6.29 7.81 -9.43
CA THR A 313 -5.49 6.58 -9.51
C THR A 313 -4.05 6.84 -9.03
N SER A 314 -3.48 7.99 -9.38
CA SER A 314 -2.13 8.37 -8.91
C SER A 314 -2.09 8.58 -7.40
N PHE A 315 -3.11 9.23 -6.83
CA PHE A 315 -3.27 9.35 -5.38
C PHE A 315 -3.31 7.97 -4.72
N LEU A 316 -4.19 7.07 -5.20
CA LEU A 316 -4.35 5.75 -4.59
C LEU A 316 -3.05 4.92 -4.63
N ILE A 317 -2.30 5.00 -5.73
CA ILE A 317 -0.99 4.35 -5.84
C ILE A 317 -0.04 4.90 -4.78
N LEU A 318 0.06 6.22 -4.62
CA LEU A 318 0.92 6.83 -3.60
C LEU A 318 0.49 6.49 -2.18
N ASP A 319 -0.81 6.39 -1.94
CA ASP A 319 -1.38 6.16 -0.63
C ASP A 319 -1.23 4.69 -0.16
N GLN A 320 -1.27 3.75 -1.10
CA GLN A 320 -1.13 2.31 -0.82
C GLN A 320 0.31 1.79 -0.89
N LEU A 321 1.24 2.57 -1.45
CA LEU A 321 2.59 2.10 -1.68
C LEU A 321 3.45 2.18 -0.42
N ASP A 322 4.01 1.04 -0.04
CA ASP A 322 5.05 0.96 0.98
C ASP A 322 6.42 0.80 0.32
N THR A 323 7.44 1.38 0.95
CA THR A 323 8.83 1.32 0.50
C THR A 323 9.75 1.00 1.68
N PRO A 324 11.03 0.63 1.44
CA PRO A 324 11.98 0.40 2.53
C PRO A 324 12.22 1.65 3.41
N ALA A 325 11.96 2.84 2.86
CA ALA A 325 12.05 4.10 3.60
C ALA A 325 10.79 4.43 4.44
N GLY A 326 9.74 3.61 4.36
CA GLY A 326 8.43 3.81 4.99
C GLY A 326 7.29 3.92 3.97
N ARG A 327 6.11 4.31 4.47
CA ARG A 327 4.93 4.55 3.64
C ARG A 327 5.21 5.68 2.66
N MET A 328 4.76 5.54 1.43
CA MET A 328 4.88 6.61 0.43
C MET A 328 4.11 7.86 0.87
N ILE A 329 2.92 7.68 1.46
CA ILE A 329 2.22 8.71 2.23
C ILE A 329 2.08 8.20 3.67
N ASP A 330 2.79 8.84 4.60
CA ASP A 330 2.67 8.60 6.03
C ASP A 330 1.77 9.67 6.65
N ARG A 331 0.55 9.30 7.03
CA ARG A 331 -0.41 10.26 7.62
C ARG A 331 -0.14 10.54 9.09
N ALA A 332 0.57 9.65 9.78
CA ALA A 332 0.88 9.79 11.19
C ALA A 332 2.09 10.70 11.42
N ASP A 333 3.06 10.62 10.51
CA ASP A 333 4.24 11.48 10.46
C ASP A 333 4.47 11.96 9.01
N PRO A 334 3.77 13.03 8.57
CA PRO A 334 3.84 13.52 7.19
C PRO A 334 5.25 13.75 6.68
N GLU A 335 6.12 14.33 7.50
CA GLU A 335 7.52 14.59 7.18
C GLU A 335 8.35 13.31 6.96
N SER A 336 7.98 12.17 7.57
CA SER A 336 8.64 10.88 7.34
C SER A 336 8.18 10.17 6.07
N SER A 337 7.19 10.71 5.34
CA SER A 337 6.68 10.13 4.10
C SER A 337 7.79 9.89 3.08
N ALA A 338 7.85 8.67 2.53
CA ALA A 338 8.87 8.32 1.54
C ALA A 338 8.77 9.21 0.28
N LEU A 339 7.58 9.73 -0.04
CA LEU A 339 7.37 10.69 -1.12
C LEU A 339 8.27 11.92 -0.96
N LEU A 340 8.26 12.56 0.21
CA LEU A 340 9.02 13.77 0.49
C LEU A 340 10.53 13.47 0.51
N ARG A 341 10.89 12.42 1.22
CA ARG A 341 12.25 11.89 1.36
C ARG A 341 12.93 11.66 0.01
N TYR A 342 12.24 11.01 -0.92
CA TYR A 342 12.78 10.76 -2.26
C TYR A 342 12.83 11.98 -3.17
N MET A 343 12.12 13.06 -2.84
CA MET A 343 12.11 14.29 -3.64
C MET A 343 13.15 15.32 -3.18
N LEU A 344 13.70 15.13 -1.96
CA LEU A 344 14.78 15.92 -1.39
C LEU A 344 16.17 15.53 -1.94
N PRO A 345 17.19 16.36 -1.71
CA PRO A 345 18.59 15.97 -1.86
C PRO A 345 18.95 14.73 -1.04
N ALA A 346 19.88 13.91 -1.54
CA ALA A 346 20.23 12.62 -0.94
C ALA A 346 20.81 12.75 0.49
N ASP A 347 21.42 13.88 0.80
CA ASP A 347 21.96 14.24 2.12
C ASP A 347 20.87 14.66 3.13
N GLU A 348 19.66 14.98 2.68
CA GLU A 348 18.53 15.36 3.55
C GLU A 348 17.43 14.29 3.62
N GLY A 349 17.02 13.73 2.48
CA GLY A 349 15.83 12.88 2.38
C GLY A 349 16.08 11.38 2.42
N GLY A 350 17.34 10.95 2.38
CA GLY A 350 17.69 9.55 2.11
C GLY A 350 17.73 9.25 0.62
N VAL A 351 18.20 8.06 0.27
CA VAL A 351 18.53 7.73 -1.12
C VAL A 351 17.36 7.00 -1.78
N HIS A 352 16.86 7.59 -2.86
CA HIS A 352 15.91 6.93 -3.75
C HIS A 352 16.54 5.68 -4.39
N PRO A 353 15.75 4.60 -4.59
CA PRO A 353 16.23 3.40 -5.28
C PRO A 353 16.94 3.69 -6.61
N PRO A 354 17.99 2.93 -6.99
CA PRO A 354 18.72 3.19 -8.22
C PRO A 354 17.80 3.07 -9.44
N LEU A 355 17.78 4.10 -10.28
CA LEU A 355 17.08 4.10 -11.56
C LEU A 355 17.86 3.25 -12.57
N LYS A 356 17.20 2.50 -13.45
CA LYS A 356 17.88 1.76 -14.53
C LYS A 356 18.64 2.69 -15.49
N ARG A 357 18.09 3.89 -15.75
CA ARG A 357 18.70 4.94 -16.57
C ARG A 357 18.43 6.30 -15.96
N GLY A 358 19.41 7.19 -16.08
CA GLY A 358 19.31 8.58 -15.63
C GLY A 358 19.83 8.81 -14.21
N VAL A 359 19.98 10.09 -13.88
CA VAL A 359 20.34 10.57 -12.54
C VAL A 359 19.09 11.20 -11.95
N LEU A 360 18.69 10.74 -10.76
CA LEU A 360 17.61 11.40 -10.04
C LEU A 360 18.08 12.82 -9.69
N ARG A 361 17.33 13.81 -10.13
CA ARG A 361 17.54 15.20 -9.72
C ARG A 361 16.52 15.50 -8.62
N PRO A 362 16.96 16.01 -7.46
CA PRO A 362 16.05 16.47 -6.43
C PRO A 362 15.01 17.44 -7.02
N VAL A 363 13.76 17.25 -6.62
CA VAL A 363 12.64 18.08 -7.07
C VAL A 363 12.42 19.22 -6.09
N LEU A 364 12.64 18.92 -4.80
CA LEU A 364 12.60 19.86 -3.68
C LEU A 364 14.03 20.25 -3.33
N ARG A 365 14.21 21.50 -2.90
CA ARG A 365 15.55 22.01 -2.55
C ARG A 365 15.99 21.62 -1.16
N SER A 366 15.06 21.63 -0.22
CA SER A 366 15.29 21.30 1.19
C SER A 366 13.95 21.06 1.88
N GLY A 367 13.98 20.61 3.15
CA GLY A 367 12.78 20.54 4.00
C GLY A 367 12.11 21.90 4.31
N GLN A 368 12.73 23.04 3.94
CA GLN A 368 12.16 24.39 4.05
C GLN A 368 11.63 24.92 2.71
N ASP A 369 11.62 24.11 1.65
CA ASP A 369 11.04 24.50 0.37
C ASP A 369 9.53 24.68 0.54
N ARG A 370 8.98 25.78 0.01
CA ARG A 370 7.53 26.00 0.02
C ARG A 370 6.77 24.82 -0.57
N ALA A 371 7.29 24.20 -1.62
CA ALA A 371 6.69 23.02 -2.23
C ALA A 371 6.72 21.79 -1.31
N TYR A 372 7.73 21.69 -0.43
CA TYR A 372 7.80 20.65 0.61
C TYR A 372 6.69 20.88 1.64
N GLU A 373 6.58 22.10 2.16
CA GLU A 373 5.54 22.48 3.14
C GLU A 373 4.13 22.27 2.59
N GLU A 374 3.89 22.63 1.31
CA GLU A 374 2.59 22.41 0.65
C GLU A 374 2.20 20.92 0.58
N ILE A 375 3.16 20.03 0.32
CA ILE A 375 2.91 18.58 0.31
C ILE A 375 2.67 18.07 1.74
N VAL A 376 3.46 18.52 2.71
CA VAL A 376 3.28 18.16 4.12
C VAL A 376 1.90 18.57 4.64
N ASP A 377 1.49 19.81 4.38
CA ASP A 377 0.19 20.33 4.81
C ASP A 377 -0.96 19.61 4.10
N TRP A 378 -0.78 19.24 2.83
CA TRP A 378 -1.73 18.38 2.14
C TRP A 378 -1.83 16.99 2.81
N ILE A 379 -0.72 16.34 3.15
CA ILE A 379 -0.74 15.03 3.82
C ILE A 379 -1.44 15.14 5.19
N ARG A 380 -1.18 16.20 5.96
CA ARG A 380 -1.87 16.49 7.24
C ARG A 380 -3.38 16.69 7.08
N SER A 381 -3.81 17.17 5.92
CA SER A 381 -5.24 17.38 5.61
C SER A 381 -5.99 16.09 5.30
N LEU A 382 -5.27 14.99 5.03
CA LEU A 382 -5.87 13.68 4.80
C LEU A 382 -6.49 13.13 6.08
N ARG A 383 -7.54 12.34 5.95
CA ARG A 383 -8.20 11.70 7.09
C ARG A 383 -7.24 10.77 7.84
N ALA A 384 -7.21 10.89 9.18
CA ALA A 384 -6.45 10.01 10.07
C ALA A 384 -7.40 9.40 11.13
N PRO A 385 -7.32 8.08 11.42
CA PRO A 385 -6.44 7.09 10.77
C PRO A 385 -6.78 6.88 9.29
N HIS A 386 -5.84 6.26 8.56
CA HIS A 386 -6.02 5.91 7.15
C HIS A 386 -7.31 5.09 6.96
N PRO A 387 -8.23 5.50 6.08
CA PRO A 387 -9.49 4.81 5.88
C PRO A 387 -9.37 3.63 4.91
N GLU A 388 -10.06 2.54 5.21
CA GLU A 388 -10.24 1.43 4.26
C GLU A 388 -11.27 1.82 3.19
N TYR A 389 -10.80 2.25 2.02
CA TYR A 389 -11.66 2.84 0.98
C TYR A 389 -12.72 1.92 0.35
N ALA A 390 -12.74 0.61 0.66
CA ALA A 390 -13.71 -0.35 0.11
C ALA A 390 -13.89 -0.28 -1.42
N LEU A 391 -12.79 -0.06 -2.15
CA LEU A 391 -12.80 0.11 -3.61
C LEU A 391 -12.95 -1.24 -4.31
N GLU A 392 -13.57 -1.24 -5.49
CA GLU A 392 -13.56 -2.40 -6.40
C GLU A 392 -12.31 -2.45 -7.27
N PHE A 393 -11.49 -1.40 -7.20
CA PHE A 393 -10.23 -1.30 -7.90
C PHE A 393 -9.32 -2.48 -7.62
N ARG A 394 -8.90 -3.15 -8.68
CA ARG A 394 -7.90 -4.21 -8.61
C ARG A 394 -6.52 -3.62 -8.86
N PRO A 395 -5.70 -3.42 -7.80
CA PRO A 395 -4.36 -2.92 -7.99
C PRO A 395 -3.56 -3.91 -8.86
N PRO A 396 -2.64 -3.42 -9.69
CA PRO A 396 -1.68 -4.29 -10.34
C PRO A 396 -0.92 -5.13 -9.31
N ALA A 397 -0.48 -6.33 -9.71
CA ALA A 397 0.19 -7.27 -8.81
C ALA A 397 1.41 -6.67 -8.08
N TRP A 398 2.05 -5.65 -8.65
CA TRP A 398 3.18 -4.96 -8.05
C TRP A 398 2.80 -3.99 -6.92
N LEU A 399 1.56 -3.48 -6.88
CA LEU A 399 1.07 -2.62 -5.80
C LEU A 399 0.56 -3.45 -4.61
N GLY A 400 0.10 -4.68 -4.86
CA GLY A 400 -0.51 -5.58 -3.88
C GLY A 400 0.42 -6.59 -3.22
N ALA A 401 1.73 -6.34 -3.12
CA ALA A 401 2.63 -7.23 -2.36
C ALA A 401 2.54 -7.00 -0.83
N GLY A 402 1.97 -5.86 -0.39
CA GLY A 402 1.71 -5.54 1.03
C GLY A 402 0.27 -5.12 1.36
N ALA A 403 -0.55 -4.77 0.37
CA ALA A 403 -1.94 -4.35 0.56
C ALA A 403 -2.91 -5.43 0.06
N GLU A 404 -3.23 -6.38 0.93
CA GLU A 404 -4.51 -7.08 0.77
C GLU A 404 -5.62 -6.13 1.19
N LEU A 405 -6.26 -5.55 0.18
CA LEU A 405 -7.57 -4.95 0.31
C LEU A 405 -8.53 -6.07 0.74
N THR A 406 -8.73 -6.21 2.05
CA THR A 406 -9.72 -7.10 2.66
C THR A 406 -11.10 -6.68 2.19
N SER A 407 -11.48 -7.20 1.03
CA SER A 407 -12.85 -7.23 0.57
C SER A 407 -13.55 -8.34 1.37
N GLN A 408 -13.75 -8.13 2.66
CA GLN A 408 -14.65 -9.01 3.41
C GLN A 408 -16.04 -8.85 2.79
N PRO A 409 -16.69 -9.94 2.33
CA PRO A 409 -18.11 -9.90 2.06
C PRO A 409 -18.79 -9.56 3.39
N ALA A 410 -19.57 -8.48 3.43
CA ALA A 410 -20.37 -8.13 4.59
C ALA A 410 -21.16 -9.38 5.03
N ALA A 411 -20.80 -9.93 6.19
CA ALA A 411 -21.51 -11.06 6.76
C ALA A 411 -22.97 -10.64 6.96
N GLN A 412 -23.87 -11.32 6.27
CA GLN A 412 -25.29 -11.24 6.56
C GLN A 412 -25.48 -11.71 8.01
N PRO A 413 -26.18 -10.97 8.89
CA PRO A 413 -26.52 -11.49 10.20
C PRO A 413 -27.40 -12.72 10.00
N ALA A 414 -26.89 -13.87 10.46
CA ALA A 414 -27.64 -15.12 10.51
C ALA A 414 -28.93 -14.88 11.29
N GLY A 415 -30.07 -15.08 10.63
CA GLY A 415 -31.38 -15.07 11.27
C GLY A 415 -31.47 -16.24 12.25
N GLU A 416 -31.45 -15.93 13.53
CA GLU A 416 -31.70 -16.91 14.59
C GLU A 416 -33.22 -16.99 14.80
N THR A 417 -33.83 -18.04 14.23
CA THR A 417 -35.22 -18.42 14.51
C THR A 417 -35.22 -19.84 15.05
N GLU A 418 -35.67 -20.00 16.30
CA GLU A 418 -36.47 -21.10 16.89
C GLU A 418 -36.15 -21.23 18.39
N ARG A 419 -37.01 -20.74 19.28
CA ARG A 419 -38.16 -21.45 19.90
C ARG A 419 -37.82 -22.85 20.45
N GLY A 420 -37.65 -22.91 21.77
CA GLY A 420 -37.82 -24.12 22.57
C GLY A 420 -38.46 -23.77 23.92
N ALA A 421 -39.72 -24.16 24.09
CA ALA A 421 -40.49 -23.97 25.32
C ALA A 421 -40.12 -25.01 26.39
N SER A 422 -40.12 -24.61 27.66
CA SER A 422 -40.44 -25.53 28.77
C SER A 422 -41.01 -24.78 29.97
N GLN A 423 -42.04 -25.38 30.53
CA GLN A 423 -42.97 -24.91 31.54
C GLN A 423 -42.38 -24.97 32.97
N GLY A 424 -42.92 -24.16 33.89
CA GLY A 424 -42.72 -24.35 35.33
C GLY A 424 -43.03 -23.12 36.20
N SER A 425 -44.31 -22.93 36.56
CA SER A 425 -44.79 -22.08 37.67
C SER A 425 -45.14 -22.98 38.88
N PRO A 426 -45.53 -22.49 40.09
CA PRO A 426 -45.16 -21.32 40.94
C PRO A 426 -44.97 -21.81 42.43
N PRO A 427 -45.21 -21.09 43.58
CA PRO A 427 -45.66 -19.70 43.82
C PRO A 427 -45.06 -18.91 45.02
N ALA A 428 -45.56 -17.68 45.11
CA ALA A 428 -45.87 -16.87 46.30
C ALA A 428 -44.75 -16.06 46.98
N SER A 429 -44.95 -14.73 47.04
CA SER A 429 -45.05 -13.97 48.30
C SER A 429 -45.51 -12.52 48.04
N ARG A 430 -46.65 -12.15 48.63
CA ARG A 430 -47.12 -10.79 48.92
C ARG A 430 -46.35 -10.26 50.15
N PRO A 431 -46.09 -8.94 50.28
CA PRO A 431 -46.92 -8.11 51.19
C PRO A 431 -47.08 -6.64 50.71
N ALA A 432 -48.28 -6.06 50.81
CA ALA A 432 -48.73 -5.09 51.83
C ALA A 432 -48.29 -3.62 51.60
N GLY A 433 -49.21 -2.79 51.08
CA GLY A 433 -49.27 -1.35 51.42
C GLY A 433 -49.98 -1.17 52.77
N PRO A 434 -49.98 0.03 53.43
CA PRO A 434 -50.68 1.24 52.95
C PRO A 434 -50.02 2.55 53.52
N PRO A 435 -50.67 3.73 53.71
CA PRO A 435 -51.96 4.26 53.27
C PRO A 435 -51.92 5.69 52.63
N ARG A 436 -53.06 6.05 52.03
CA ARG A 436 -53.45 7.42 51.61
C ARG A 436 -53.48 8.38 52.81
N ARG A 437 -53.12 9.65 52.55
CA ARG A 437 -53.51 10.81 53.37
C ARG A 437 -54.43 11.73 52.53
N GLU A 438 -55.57 12.05 53.11
CA GLU A 438 -56.42 13.24 52.92
C GLU A 438 -56.79 13.70 54.35
N PRO A 439 -57.22 14.94 54.62
CA PRO A 439 -57.74 15.96 53.68
C PRO A 439 -56.78 17.12 53.36
#